data_AF-A0A356UAM0-F1
#
_entry.id   AF-A0A356UAM0-F1
#
_cell.length_a   1.000
_cell.length_b   1.000
_cell.length_c   1.000
_cell.angle_alpha   90.00
_cell.angle_beta   90.00
_cell.angle_gamma   90.00
#
_symmetry.space_group_name_H-M   'P 1'
#
loop_
_entity.id
_entity.type
_entity.pdbx_description
1 polymer ?
#
loop_
_entity_poly.entity_id
_entity_poly.type
_entity_poly.pdbx_seq_one_letter_code
_entity_poly.pdbx_strand_id
1 'polypeptide(L)' 'MQIVAINGGPRRGRISKTTMLLEAFLSGCRQGGAEVETINLRE' A
#
# COMPACT_ATOMS: atom_id res chain seq x y z
N MET A 1 14.24 4.86 6.12
CA MET A 1 13.25 5.87 5.64
C MET A 1 11.89 5.42 6.13
N GLN A 2 11.01 6.34 6.54
CA GLN A 2 9.63 6.01 6.93
C GLN A 2 8.67 6.40 5.83
N ILE A 3 7.74 5.51 5.48
CA ILE A 3 6.76 5.67 4.42
C ILE A 3 5.38 5.38 5.00
N VAL A 4 4.45 6.32 4.80
CA VAL A 4 3.02 6.10 5.08
C VAL A 4 2.29 6.06 3.74
N ALA A 5 1.68 4.92 3.43
CA ALA A 5 0.91 4.69 2.22
C ALA A 5 -0.58 4.80 2.50
N ILE A 6 -1.24 5.82 1.95
CA ILE A 6 -2.68 6.03 2.13
C ILE A 6 -3.42 5.54 0.89
N ASN A 7 -4.25 4.51 1.05
CA ASN A 7 -5.07 3.95 -0.02
C ASN A 7 -6.55 4.34 0.18
N GLY A 8 -7.03 5.25 -0.67
CA GLY A 8 -8.43 5.70 -0.71
C GLY A 8 -9.34 4.87 -1.63
N GLY A 9 -8.88 3.71 -2.10
CA GLY A 9 -9.64 2.87 -3.02
C GLY A 9 -11.01 2.46 -2.45
N PRO A 10 -12.12 2.72 -3.14
CA PRO A 10 -13.45 2.51 -2.59
C PRO A 10 -13.91 1.05 -2.73
N ARG A 11 -13.02 0.05 -2.87
CA ARG A 11 -13.36 -1.39 -3.09
C ARG A 11 -13.01 -2.22 -1.84
N ARG A 12 -13.88 -3.15 -1.45
CA ARG A 12 -13.70 -4.09 -0.32
C ARG A 12 -13.72 -5.50 -0.88
N GLY A 13 -12.68 -6.27 -0.61
CA GLY A 13 -12.56 -7.68 -1.04
C GLY A 13 -12.35 -7.92 -2.54
N ARG A 14 -12.47 -6.91 -3.42
CA ARG A 14 -12.10 -7.01 -4.84
C ARG A 14 -10.72 -6.40 -5.08
N ILE A 15 -9.86 -7.14 -5.78
CA ILE A 15 -8.52 -6.69 -6.16
C ILE A 15 -8.63 -5.47 -7.07
N SER A 16 -8.06 -4.34 -6.62
CA SER A 16 -7.92 -3.11 -7.40
C SER A 16 -6.54 -3.09 -8.07
N LYS A 17 -6.45 -2.69 -9.35
CA LYS A 17 -5.15 -2.55 -10.04
C LYS A 17 -4.21 -1.59 -9.32
N THR A 18 -4.75 -0.51 -8.76
CA THR A 18 -3.99 0.44 -7.93
C THR A 18 -3.44 -0.23 -6.68
N THR A 19 -4.24 -1.05 -5.99
CA THR A 19 -3.79 -1.79 -4.81
C THR A 19 -2.71 -2.81 -5.19
N MET A 20 -2.85 -3.51 -6.32
CA MET A 20 -1.79 -4.42 -6.80
C MET A 20 -0.46 -3.68 -7.04
N LEU A 21 -0.51 -2.52 -7.69
CA LEU A 21 0.68 -1.72 -7.94
C LEU A 21 1.29 -1.17 -6.64
N LEU A 22 0.45 -0.66 -5.74
CA LEU A 22 0.86 -0.15 -4.44
C LEU A 22 1.58 -1.23 -3.63
N GLU A 23 1.00 -2.43 -3.54
CA GLU A 23 1.62 -3.54 -2.81
C GLU A 23 2.98 -3.96 -3.40
N ALA A 24 3.08 -4.01 -4.74
CA ALA A 24 4.35 -4.31 -5.41
C ALA A 24 5.43 -3.25 -5.10
N PHE A 25 5.06 -1.97 -5.15
CA PHE A 25 5.96 -0.87 -4.79
C PHE A 25 6.40 -0.93 -3.32
N LEU A 26 5.45 -1.08 -2.39
CA LEU A 26 5.74 -1.15 -0.96
C LEU A 26 6.58 -2.37 -0.59
N SER A 27 6.41 -3.49 -1.29
CA SER A 27 7.28 -4.66 -1.15
C SER A 27 8.75 -4.31 -1.46
N GLY A 28 9.00 -3.59 -2.56
CA GLY A 28 10.34 -3.10 -2.90
C GLY A 28 10.88 -2.11 -1.86
N CYS A 29 10.06 -1.20 -1.35
CA CYS A 29 10.46 -0.28 -0.29
C CYS A 29 10.90 -1.01 1.00
N ARG A 30 10.13 -2.01 1.43
CA ARG A 30 10.50 -2.83 2.61
C ARG A 30 11.81 -3.59 2.38
N GLN A 31 12.01 -4.15 1.19
CA GLN A 31 13.28 -4.81 0.82
C GLN A 31 14.46 -3.83 0.84
N GLY A 32 14.24 -2.57 0.49
CA GLY A 32 15.24 -1.50 0.60
C GLY A 32 15.47 -0.96 2.03
N GLY A 33 14.84 -1.55 3.06
CA GLY A 33 15.00 -1.14 4.45
C GLY A 33 14.13 0.06 4.86
N ALA A 34 13.08 0.38 4.10
CA ALA A 34 12.09 1.35 4.55
C ALA A 34 11.11 0.72 5.56
N GLU A 35 10.80 1.45 6.61
CA GLU A 35 9.64 1.16 7.46
C GLU A 35 8.39 1.68 6.77
N VAL A 36 7.40 0.81 6.57
CA VAL A 36 6.20 1.10 5.80
C VAL A 36 4.96 0.85 6.64
N GLU A 37 4.13 1.88 6.80
CA GLU A 37 2.77 1.79 7.33
C GLU A 37 1.77 2.01 6.20
N THR A 38 0.71 1.20 6.15
CA THR A 38 -0.36 1.34 5.15
C THR A 38 -1.67 1.67 5.86
N ILE A 39 -2.34 2.73 5.42
CA ILE A 39 -3.66 3.15 5.90
C ILE A 39 -4.65 2.99 4.75
N ASN A 40 -5.60 2.05 4.88
CA ASN A 40 -6.72 1.93 3.96
C ASN A 40 -7.89 2.75 4.48
N LEU A 41 -8.25 3.86 3.82
CA LEU A 41 -9.30 4.77 4.31
C LEU A 41 -10.72 4.17 4.27
N ARG A 42 -10.88 3.03 3.62
CA ARG A 42 -12.15 2.31 3.55
C ARG A 42 -12.33 1.33 4.72
N GLU A 43 -11.25 1.00 5.43
CA GLU A 43 -11.25 0.04 6.56
C GLU A 43 -11.57 0.71 7.88
#